data_AF-A0A6N0DTV7-F1
#
_entry.id   AF-A0A6N0DTV7-F1
#
_cell.length_a   1.000
_cell.length_b   1.000
_cell.length_c   1.000
_cell.angle_alpha   90.00
_cell.angle_beta   90.00
_cell.angle_gamma   90.00
#
_symmetry.space_group_name_H-M   'P 1'
#
loop_
_entity.id
_entity.type
_entity.pdbx_description
1 polymer ?
#
loop_
_entity_poly.entity_id
_entity_poly.type
_entity_poly.pdbx_seq_one_letter_code
_entity_poly.pdbx_strand_id
1 'polypeptide(L)' 'MDVKIKTFDVDMNVKNNGVEFEVRRPNGGEHLGDLILQKGHLVWCKGRTHRENGVRITWQRFIDWAENL' A
#
# COMPACT_ATOMS: atom_id res chain seq x y z
N MET A 1 -27.27 2.38 -13.85
CA MET A 1 -27.38 3.07 -12.55
C MET A 1 -26.01 2.92 -11.89
N ASP A 2 -25.33 4.02 -11.59
CA ASP A 2 -23.94 3.99 -11.16
C ASP A 2 -23.84 4.58 -9.74
N VAL A 3 -23.34 3.78 -8.80
CA VAL A 3 -23.38 4.05 -7.36
C VAL A 3 -21.94 4.01 -6.84
N LYS A 4 -21.55 5.03 -6.08
CA LYS A 4 -20.18 5.19 -5.57
C LYS A 4 -20.19 5.52 -4.08
N ILE A 5 -19.16 5.03 -3.39
CA ILE A 5 -18.91 5.33 -1.99
C ILE A 5 -18.55 6.82 -1.89
N LYS A 6 -19.34 7.57 -1.11
CA LYS A 6 -19.12 9.01 -0.89
C LYS A 6 -18.17 9.30 0.26
N THR A 7 -18.13 8.43 1.26
CA THR A 7 -17.25 8.50 2.42
C THR A 7 -17.05 7.10 2.97
N PHE A 8 -15.82 6.73 3.33
CA PHE A 8 -15.47 5.44 3.93
C PHE A 8 -14.59 5.67 5.17
N ASP A 9 -15.22 6.11 6.26
CA ASP A 9 -14.55 6.30 7.55
C ASP A 9 -14.58 4.98 8.33
N VAL A 10 -13.55 4.15 8.14
CA VAL A 10 -13.36 2.93 8.90
C VAL A 10 -12.15 3.08 9.82
N ASP A 11 -12.39 3.01 11.13
CA ASP A 11 -11.34 2.78 12.12
C ASP A 11 -10.91 1.31 12.07
N MET A 12 -10.00 0.99 11.15
CA MET A 12 -9.48 -0.36 10.96
C MET A 12 -8.10 -0.48 11.58
N ASN A 13 -8.02 -1.23 12.68
CA ASN A 13 -6.73 -1.71 13.17
C ASN A 13 -6.08 -2.59 12.09
N VAL A 14 -4.92 -2.16 11.58
CA VAL A 14 -4.12 -2.95 10.63
C VAL A 14 -3.60 -4.20 11.36
N LYS A 15 -4.21 -5.35 11.09
CA LYS A 15 -3.81 -6.65 11.65
C LYS A 15 -2.70 -7.28 10.80
N ASN A 16 -2.33 -8.53 11.10
CA ASN A 16 -1.21 -9.21 10.44
C ASN A 16 -1.38 -9.33 8.92
N ASN A 17 -2.61 -9.43 8.41
CA ASN A 17 -2.87 -9.54 6.96
C ASN A 17 -2.73 -8.21 6.22
N GLY A 18 -2.77 -7.08 6.93
CA GLY A 18 -2.55 -5.76 6.38
C GLY A 18 -3.70 -5.22 5.50
N VAL A 19 -3.43 -4.09 4.86
CA VAL A 19 -4.24 -3.47 3.80
C VAL A 19 -3.36 -3.34 2.56
N GLU A 20 -3.94 -3.54 1.39
CA GLU A 20 -3.23 -3.49 0.10
C GLU A 20 -3.74 -2.31 -0.73
N PHE A 21 -2.80 -1.53 -1.25
CA PHE A 21 -3.03 -0.36 -2.06
C PHE A 21 -2.49 -0.62 -3.47
N GLU A 22 -3.37 -0.56 -4.47
CA GLU A 22 -2.95 -0.55 -5.87
C GLU A 22 -2.43 0.85 -6.23
N VAL A 23 -1.17 0.95 -6.67
CA VAL A 23 -0.52 2.21 -7.04
C VAL A 23 -0.40 2.32 -8.55
N ARG A 24 -0.99 3.37 -9.11
CA ARG A 24 -1.00 3.66 -10.55
C ARG A 24 -0.63 5.10 -10.83
N ARG A 25 -0.24 5.36 -12.08
CA ARG A 25 -0.23 6.74 -12.61
C ARG A 25 -1.65 7.34 -12.62
N PRO A 26 -1.80 8.67 -12.60
CA PRO A 26 -3.11 9.33 -12.63
C PRO A 26 -4.01 8.87 -13.79
N ASN A 27 -5.33 9.08 -13.64
CA ASN A 27 -6.35 8.78 -14.65
C ASN A 27 -6.41 7.30 -15.07
N GLY A 28 -6.15 6.38 -14.14
CA GLY A 28 -6.13 4.94 -14.44
C GLY A 28 -4.97 4.55 -15.35
N GLY A 29 -3.88 5.31 -15.31
CA GLY A 29 -2.67 5.02 -16.08
C GLY A 29 -1.95 3.75 -15.62
N GLU A 30 -0.73 3.58 -16.14
CA GLU A 30 0.15 2.44 -15.87
C GLU A 30 0.15 2.02 -14.40
N HIS A 31 0.00 0.71 -14.16
CA HIS A 31 0.17 0.09 -12.84
C HIS A 31 1.64 0.06 -12.47
N LEU A 32 1.98 0.71 -11.35
CA LEU A 32 3.34 0.84 -10.86
C LEU A 32 3.68 -0.26 -9.85
N GLY A 33 2.67 -0.80 -9.17
CA GLY A 33 2.81 -1.85 -8.17
C GLY A 33 1.78 -1.75 -7.07
N ASP A 34 1.91 -2.64 -6.10
CA ASP A 34 1.03 -2.72 -4.94
C ASP A 34 1.82 -2.46 -3.65
N LEU A 35 1.31 -1.58 -2.78
CA LEU A 35 1.85 -1.35 -1.45
C LEU A 35 1.00 -2.08 -0.43
N ILE A 36 1.61 -2.96 0.35
CA ILE A 36 0.92 -3.71 1.40
C ILE A 36 1.39 -3.18 2.74
N LEU A 37 0.46 -2.61 3.50
CA LEU A 37 0.68 -2.05 4.83
C LEU A 37 0.30 -3.09 5.89
N GLN A 38 1.28 -3.62 6.62
CA GLN A 38 1.03 -4.54 7.74
C GLN A 38 1.46 -3.90 9.06
N LYS A 39 0.97 -4.45 10.18
CA LYS A 39 1.35 -4.00 11.52
C LYS A 39 2.88 -3.89 11.71
N GLY A 40 3.65 -4.85 11.21
CA GLY A 40 5.09 -4.91 11.47
C GLY A 40 5.99 -4.32 10.39
N HIS A 41 5.49 -4.13 9.16
CA HIS A 41 6.27 -3.68 8.03
C HIS A 41 5.37 -3.33 6.84
N LEU A 42 5.97 -2.69 5.84
CA LEU A 42 5.39 -2.50 4.52
C LEU A 42 6.02 -3.50 3.55
N VAL A 43 5.28 -3.88 2.52
CA VAL A 43 5.80 -4.66 1.39
C VAL A 43 5.49 -3.92 0.10
N TRP A 44 6.51 -3.59 -0.68
CA TRP A 44 6.35 -3.01 -2.01
C TRP A 44 6.48 -4.06 -3.09
N CYS A 45 5.43 -4.22 -3.89
CA CYS A 45 5.34 -5.16 -4.98
C CYS A 45 5.41 -4.40 -6.32
N LYS A 46 6.59 -4.29 -6.92
CA LYS A 46 6.76 -3.52 -8.17
C LYS A 46 6.02 -4.18 -9.35
N GLY A 47 5.19 -3.42 -10.06
CA GLY A 47 4.37 -3.95 -11.15
C GLY A 47 3.53 -5.13 -10.68
N ARG A 48 3.55 -6.24 -11.42
CA ARG A 48 2.82 -7.47 -11.08
C ARG A 48 3.61 -8.44 -10.20
N THR A 49 4.28 -7.92 -9.17
CA THR A 49 5.04 -8.75 -8.24
C THR A 49 4.10 -9.37 -7.20
N HIS A 50 4.17 -10.68 -6.99
CA HIS A 50 3.43 -11.30 -5.90
C HIS A 50 3.99 -10.89 -4.53
N ARG A 51 3.11 -10.82 -3.53
CA ARG A 51 3.42 -10.38 -2.16
C ARG A 51 4.66 -11.04 -1.56
N GLU A 52 4.81 -12.34 -1.74
CA GLU A 52 5.94 -13.13 -1.21
C GLU A 52 7.30 -12.72 -1.81
N ASN A 53 7.29 -12.09 -2.99
CA ASN A 53 8.46 -11.62 -3.70
C ASN A 53 8.65 -10.09 -3.59
N GLY A 54 7.79 -9.41 -2.84
CA GLY A 54 7.85 -7.97 -2.63
C GLY A 54 9.01 -7.54 -1.74
N VAL A 55 9.40 -6.27 -1.86
CA VAL A 55 10.46 -5.70 -1.03
C VAL A 55 9.88 -5.36 0.34
N ARG A 56 10.37 -6.04 1.37
CA ARG A 56 10.04 -5.75 2.77
C ARG A 56 10.73 -4.47 3.25
N ILE A 57 9.95 -3.55 3.79
CA ILE A 57 10.38 -2.25 4.33
C ILE A 57 9.93 -2.18 5.78
N THR A 58 10.87 -2.13 6.73
CA THR A 58 10.53 -1.94 8.15
C THR A 58 9.98 -0.53 8.37
N TRP A 59 9.18 -0.36 9.44
CA TRP A 59 8.69 0.95 9.83
C TRP A 59 9.81 1.95 10.07
N GLN A 60 10.89 1.54 10.75
CA GLN A 60 12.05 2.42 10.97
C GLN A 60 12.64 2.90 9.65
N ARG A 61 12.89 1.99 8.69
CA ARG A 61 13.42 2.36 7.38
C ARG A 61 12.50 3.31 6.62
N PHE A 62 11.18 3.13 6.75
CA PHE A 62 10.20 4.02 6.15
C PHE A 62 10.21 5.40 6.82
N ILE A 63 10.26 5.47 8.15
CA ILE A 63 10.33 6.71 8.92
C ILE A 63 11.61 7.48 8.55
N ASP A 64 12.76 6.79 8.57
CA ASP A 64 14.04 7.38 8.20
C ASP A 64 13.99 7.97 6.79
N TRP A 65 13.38 7.27 5.83
CA TRP A 65 13.19 7.79 4.47
C TRP A 65 12.28 9.03 4.45
N ALA A 66 11.17 9.00 5.20
CA ALA A 66 10.17 10.07 5.19
C ALA A 66 10.65 11.35 5.88
N GLU A 67 11.48 11.24 6.92
CA GLU A 67 12.03 12.37 7.67
C GLU A 67 13.26 13.00 7.01
N ASN A 68 13.92 12.27 6.11
CA ASN A 68 15.06 12.78 5.33
C ASN A 68 14.66 13.35 3.96
N LEU A 69 13.39 13.73 3.80
CA LEU A 69 12.83 14.39 2.59
C LEU A 69 12.87 15.92 2.71
#